data_AF-A0A963LZN9-F1
#
_entry.id   AF-A0A963LZN9-F1
#
_cell.length_a   1.000
_cell.length_b   1.000
_cell.length_c   1.000
_cell.angle_alpha   90.00
_cell.angle_beta   90.00
_cell.angle_gamma   90.00
#
_symmetry.space_group_name_H-M   'P 1'
#
loop_
_entity.id
_entity.type
_entity.pdbx_description
1 polymer ?
#
loop_
_entity_poly.entity_id
_entity_poly.type
_entity_poly.pdbx_seq_one_letter_code
_entity_poly.pdbx_strand_id
1 'polypeptide(L)'
;MIEVLHTIEVIAQLLDDPDILHGERMAGDPARAQRHAQGEREGIGVIEAPRGTLIHHYRVGDDDLVTMCNLIVSTTHNNQAMNEAVRSVARQYFDGRAITEGLLNHIEVAIRAYDPCLSCATHALGRMPLDVVLIGADGAPRDHVLRSHAGDWSRPSSGAPVVPAVR
;
A
#
# COMPACT_ATOMS: atom_id res chain seq x y z
N MET A 1 -17.34 -5.63 -2.65
CA MET A 1 -17.60 -6.21 -3.99
C MET A 1 -18.37 -5.28 -4.93
N ILE A 2 -18.94 -4.17 -4.45
CA ILE A 2 -19.68 -3.22 -5.31
C ILE A 2 -18.80 -2.66 -6.44
N GLU A 3 -17.57 -2.25 -6.14
CA GLU A 3 -16.64 -1.69 -7.15
C GLU A 3 -16.25 -2.69 -8.25
N VAL A 4 -16.16 -3.99 -7.93
CA VAL A 4 -15.89 -5.04 -8.93
C VAL A 4 -17.05 -5.14 -9.92
N LEU A 5 -18.29 -5.16 -9.41
CA LEU A 5 -19.47 -5.17 -10.27
C LEU A 5 -19.52 -3.91 -11.14
N HIS A 6 -19.33 -2.74 -10.54
CA HIS A 6 -19.32 -1.48 -11.26
C HIS A 6 -18.25 -1.45 -12.35
N THR A 7 -17.04 -1.95 -12.08
CA THR A 7 -15.97 -2.04 -13.06
C THR A 7 -16.36 -2.92 -14.24
N ILE A 8 -17.03 -4.05 -14.00
CA ILE A 8 -17.53 -4.93 -15.07
C ILE A 8 -18.60 -4.22 -15.91
N GLU A 9 -19.52 -3.50 -15.27
CA GLU A 9 -20.57 -2.72 -15.97
C GLU A 9 -19.96 -1.60 -16.83
N VAL A 10 -18.97 -0.88 -16.31
CA VAL A 10 -18.24 0.16 -17.06
C VAL A 10 -17.46 -0.44 -18.22
N ILE A 11 -16.82 -1.61 -18.04
CA ILE A 11 -16.16 -2.31 -19.16
C ILE A 11 -17.17 -2.63 -20.25
N ALA A 12 -18.36 -3.15 -19.92
CA ALA A 12 -19.39 -3.45 -20.92
C ALA A 12 -19.82 -2.18 -21.68
N GLN A 13 -20.04 -1.07 -20.98
CA GLN A 13 -20.36 0.22 -21.61
C GLN A 13 -19.25 0.73 -22.52
N LEU A 14 -18.00 0.64 -22.07
CA LEU A 14 -16.84 1.05 -22.87
C LEU A 14 -16.65 0.17 -24.10
N LEU A 15 -16.98 -1.12 -24.05
CA LEU A 15 -16.91 -2.02 -25.20
C LEU A 15 -17.94 -1.69 -26.29
N ASP A 16 -19.05 -1.06 -25.93
CA ASP A 16 -20.07 -0.58 -26.86
C ASP A 16 -19.72 0.79 -27.48
N ASP A 17 -18.67 1.46 -26.99
CA ASP A 17 -18.23 2.75 -27.50
C ASP A 17 -17.40 2.57 -28.79
N PRO A 18 -17.87 3.04 -29.97
CA PRO A 18 -17.14 2.89 -31.22
C PRO A 18 -15.80 3.64 -31.23
N ASP A 19 -15.60 4.64 -30.37
CA ASP A 19 -14.37 5.42 -30.30
C ASP A 19 -13.16 4.57 -29.86
N ILE A 20 -13.38 3.47 -29.12
CA ILE A 20 -12.30 2.57 -28.69
C ILE A 20 -11.65 1.82 -29.87
N LEU A 21 -12.36 1.72 -31.01
CA LEU A 21 -11.92 1.05 -32.22
C LEU A 21 -11.40 2.04 -33.28
N HIS A 22 -11.46 3.35 -33.01
CA HIS A 22 -11.07 4.36 -33.98
C HIS A 22 -9.54 4.36 -34.22
N GLY A 23 -9.12 4.44 -35.49
CA GLY A 23 -7.73 4.18 -35.91
C GLY A 23 -6.76 5.34 -35.72
N GLU A 24 -7.25 6.56 -35.50
CA GLU A 24 -6.40 7.71 -35.16
C GLU A 24 -6.10 7.72 -33.65
N ARG A 25 -4.81 7.69 -33.30
CA ARG A 25 -4.38 7.79 -31.91
C ARG A 25 -4.68 9.19 -31.39
N MET A 26 -5.51 9.29 -30.35
CA MET A 26 -5.81 10.56 -29.66
C MET A 26 -4.59 11.26 -29.01
N ALA A 27 -3.47 10.53 -28.86
CA ALA A 27 -2.19 11.06 -28.41
C ALA A 27 -1.28 11.57 -29.55
N GLY A 28 -1.74 11.51 -30.80
CA GLY A 28 -0.95 11.78 -32.00
C GLY A 28 -0.89 13.23 -32.44
N ASP A 29 -1.49 14.18 -31.73
CA ASP A 29 -1.38 15.61 -32.09
C ASP A 29 0.00 16.17 -31.64
N PRO A 30 0.96 16.39 -32.55
CA PRO A 30 2.25 16.97 -32.20
C PRO A 30 2.10 18.36 -31.58
N ALA A 31 1.04 19.11 -31.89
CA ALA A 31 0.79 20.41 -31.27
C ALA A 31 0.46 20.29 -29.76
N ARG A 32 -0.08 19.16 -29.32
CA ARG A 32 -0.33 18.87 -27.90
C ARG A 32 0.95 18.48 -27.17
N ALA A 33 1.84 17.72 -27.82
CA ALA A 33 3.18 17.43 -27.33
C ALA A 33 4.08 18.69 -27.28
N GLN A 34 3.98 19.58 -28.27
CA GLN A 34 4.74 20.84 -28.34
C GLN A 34 4.33 21.85 -27.27
N ARG A 35 3.06 21.87 -26.85
CA ARG A 35 2.60 22.74 -25.73
C ARG A 35 3.24 22.34 -24.40
N HIS A 36 3.53 21.05 -24.19
CA HIS A 36 4.25 20.58 -23.01
C HIS A 36 5.75 20.88 -23.08
N ALA A 37 6.35 20.91 -24.28
CA ALA A 37 7.75 21.31 -24.46
C ALA A 37 8.02 22.81 -24.18
N GLN A 38 6.98 23.64 -24.16
CA GLN A 38 7.06 25.07 -23.82
C GLN A 38 6.46 25.41 -22.44
N GLY A 39 5.96 24.40 -21.71
CA GLY A 39 5.32 24.55 -20.40
C GLY A 39 6.25 24.24 -19.23
N GLU A 40 5.72 24.29 -18.01
CA GLU A 40 6.42 23.81 -16.82
C GLU A 40 6.79 22.33 -17.01
N ARG A 41 8.08 21.98 -16.85
CA ARG A 41 8.59 20.60 -16.93
C ARG A 41 8.21 19.79 -15.67
N GLU A 42 6.95 19.91 -15.26
CA GLU A 42 6.37 19.32 -14.07
C GLU A 42 4.99 18.75 -14.43
N GLY A 43 4.70 17.55 -13.95
CA GLY A 43 3.45 16.85 -14.25
C GLY A 43 2.92 16.12 -13.03
N ILE A 44 1.64 16.27 -12.76
CA ILE A 44 0.94 15.56 -11.69
C ILE A 44 -0.21 14.76 -12.32
N GLY A 45 -0.17 13.45 -12.15
CA GLY A 45 -1.24 12.53 -12.51
C GLY A 45 -1.90 11.98 -11.25
N VAL A 46 -3.23 12.02 -11.21
CA VAL A 46 -4.02 11.48 -10.10
C VAL A 46 -5.07 10.55 -10.66
N ILE A 47 -5.15 9.33 -10.12
CA ILE A 47 -6.19 8.35 -10.47
C ILE A 47 -6.67 7.63 -9.21
N GLU A 48 -7.88 7.08 -9.25
CA GLU A 48 -8.34 6.11 -8.24
C GLU A 48 -7.82 4.73 -8.61
N ALA A 49 -6.87 4.23 -7.82
CA ALA A 49 -6.44 2.83 -7.90
C ALA A 49 -7.42 1.97 -7.08
N PRO A 50 -7.44 0.63 -7.26
CA PRO A 50 -8.37 -0.26 -6.54
C PRO A 50 -8.26 -0.23 -5.00
N ARG A 51 -7.22 0.41 -4.46
CA ARG A 51 -6.91 0.48 -3.01
C ARG A 51 -6.95 1.93 -2.49
N GLY A 52 -7.47 2.88 -3.27
CA GLY A 52 -7.55 4.32 -2.98
C GLY A 52 -6.76 5.19 -3.96
N THR A 53 -6.71 6.50 -3.68
CA THR A 53 -6.10 7.51 -4.55
C THR A 53 -4.60 7.28 -4.76
N LEU A 54 -4.17 7.34 -6.02
CA LEU A 54 -2.78 7.22 -6.45
C LEU A 54 -2.33 8.52 -7.12
N ILE A 55 -1.23 9.09 -6.62
CA ILE A 55 -0.66 10.35 -7.10
C ILE A 55 0.75 10.09 -7.63
N HIS A 56 0.97 10.46 -8.88
CA HIS A 56 2.26 10.45 -9.55
C HIS A 56 2.67 11.90 -9.82
N HIS A 57 3.80 12.32 -9.29
CA HIS A 57 4.33 13.67 -9.47
C HIS A 57 5.76 13.60 -10.00
N TYR A 58 5.98 14.15 -11.18
CA TYR A 58 7.27 14.13 -11.86
C TYR A 58 7.74 15.54 -12.19
N ARG A 59 9.06 15.74 -12.15
CA ARG A 59 9.74 16.86 -12.82
C ARG A 59 10.77 16.33 -13.79
N VAL A 60 10.93 17.03 -14.90
CA VAL A 60 11.82 16.67 -16.02
C VAL A 60 12.84 17.80 -16.21
N GLY A 61 14.10 17.44 -16.45
CA GLY A 61 15.19 18.37 -16.75
C GLY A 61 15.20 18.80 -18.22
N ASP A 62 16.13 19.68 -18.57
CA ASP A 62 16.29 20.17 -19.95
C ASP A 62 16.84 19.12 -20.92
N ASP A 63 17.43 18.05 -20.39
CA ASP A 63 17.87 16.84 -21.09
C ASP A 63 16.74 15.81 -21.28
N ASP A 64 15.50 16.19 -20.98
CA ASP A 64 14.31 15.34 -20.98
C ASP A 64 14.39 14.14 -20.01
N LEU A 65 15.29 14.19 -19.02
CA LEU A 65 15.39 13.17 -17.97
C LEU A 65 14.59 13.55 -16.72
N VAL A 66 14.00 12.54 -16.07
CA VAL A 66 13.28 12.75 -14.81
C VAL A 66 14.26 13.19 -13.71
N THR A 67 14.08 14.40 -13.18
CA THR A 67 14.90 14.98 -12.11
C THR A 67 14.28 14.78 -10.73
N MET A 68 12.96 14.58 -10.67
CA MET A 68 12.24 14.29 -9.44
C MET A 68 11.06 13.35 -9.71
N CYS A 69 10.84 12.42 -8.79
CA CYS A 69 9.68 11.55 -8.75
C CYS A 69 9.16 11.49 -7.31
N ASN A 70 7.88 11.84 -7.13
CA ASN A 70 7.17 11.70 -5.88
C ASN A 70 5.91 10.85 -6.12
N LEU A 71 5.82 9.73 -5.42
CA LEU A 71 4.73 8.75 -5.56
C LEU A 71 3.99 8.66 -4.23
N ILE A 72 2.75 9.16 -4.20
CA ILE A 72 1.86 8.95 -3.05
C ILE A 72 0.90 7.84 -3.44
N VAL A 73 1.27 6.63 -3.05
CA VAL A 73 0.55 5.41 -3.37
C VAL A 73 -0.62 5.17 -2.42
N SER A 74 -1.65 4.52 -2.94
CA SER A 74 -2.96 4.37 -2.30
C SER A 74 -2.90 3.81 -0.87
N THR A 75 -2.17 2.71 -0.66
CA THR A 75 -2.04 2.08 0.67
C THR A 75 -1.38 2.98 1.71
N THR A 76 -0.55 3.95 1.31
CA THR A 76 0.09 4.90 2.25
C THR A 76 -0.95 5.76 2.97
N HIS A 77 -2.02 6.15 2.30
CA HIS A 77 -3.13 6.90 2.91
C HIS A 77 -3.81 6.11 4.05
N ASN A 78 -3.80 4.78 3.98
CA ASN A 78 -4.47 3.90 4.94
C ASN A 78 -3.56 3.44 6.10
N ASN A 79 -2.30 3.88 6.15
CA ASN A 79 -1.35 3.39 7.17
C ASN A 79 -1.83 3.67 8.61
N GLN A 80 -2.35 4.87 8.86
CA GLN A 80 -2.90 5.20 10.18
C GLN A 80 -4.10 4.34 10.54
N ALA A 81 -5.03 4.14 9.61
CA ALA A 81 -6.23 3.33 9.83
C ALA A 81 -5.88 1.86 10.11
N MET A 82 -4.88 1.31 9.41
CA MET A 82 -4.36 -0.02 9.67
C MET A 82 -3.75 -0.13 11.08
N ASN A 83 -2.93 0.84 11.50
CA ASN A 83 -2.35 0.86 12.84
C ASN A 83 -3.43 0.90 13.93
N GLU A 84 -4.48 1.71 13.75
CA GLU A 84 -5.60 1.75 14.68
C GLU A 84 -6.41 0.44 14.69
N ALA A 85 -6.58 -0.21 13.52
CA ALA A 85 -7.24 -1.50 13.44
C ALA A 85 -6.47 -2.58 14.22
N VAL A 86 -5.14 -2.62 14.10
CA VAL A 86 -4.28 -3.53 14.87
C VAL A 86 -4.42 -3.26 16.37
N ARG A 87 -4.40 -1.99 16.80
CA ARG A 87 -4.62 -1.63 18.22
C ARG A 87 -6.02 -2.03 18.71
N SER A 88 -7.03 -1.91 17.87
CA SER A 88 -8.39 -2.33 18.20
C SER A 88 -8.48 -3.85 18.40
N VAL A 89 -7.90 -4.63 17.48
CA VAL A 89 -7.81 -6.09 17.60
C VAL A 89 -7.07 -6.50 18.86
N ALA A 90 -5.91 -5.89 19.12
CA ALA A 90 -5.14 -6.16 20.33
C ALA A 90 -5.98 -5.90 21.59
N ARG A 91 -6.67 -4.76 21.69
CA ARG A 91 -7.53 -4.46 22.86
C ARG A 91 -8.68 -5.45 23.04
N GLN A 92 -9.23 -5.99 21.96
CA GLN A 92 -10.40 -6.87 22.01
C GLN A 92 -10.04 -8.35 22.26
N TYR A 93 -8.94 -8.82 21.67
CA TYR A 93 -8.61 -10.25 21.61
C TYR A 93 -7.36 -10.64 22.42
N PHE A 94 -6.57 -9.67 22.91
CA PHE A 94 -5.42 -9.99 23.74
C PHE A 94 -5.82 -10.12 25.22
N ASP A 95 -5.47 -11.25 25.82
CA ASP A 95 -5.77 -11.56 27.23
C ASP A 95 -4.71 -11.05 28.22
N GLY A 96 -3.67 -10.37 27.73
CA GLY A 96 -2.59 -9.82 28.54
C GLY A 96 -1.49 -10.82 28.91
N ARG A 97 -1.59 -12.09 28.51
CA ARG A 97 -0.69 -13.16 28.98
C ARG A 97 0.33 -13.59 27.96
N ALA A 98 -0.11 -13.93 26.75
CA ALA A 98 0.77 -14.47 25.72
C ALA A 98 0.26 -14.16 24.32
N ILE A 99 1.18 -13.93 23.38
CA ILE A 99 0.82 -13.81 21.96
C ILE A 99 0.45 -15.21 21.46
N THR A 100 -0.79 -15.39 21.00
CA THR A 100 -1.32 -16.66 20.47
C THR A 100 -1.45 -16.63 18.95
N GLU A 101 -1.50 -17.80 18.31
CA GLU A 101 -1.73 -17.92 16.86
C GLU A 101 -3.07 -17.31 16.44
N GLY A 102 -4.12 -17.50 17.25
CA GLY A 102 -5.42 -16.87 17.02
C GLY A 102 -5.34 -15.34 17.02
N LEU A 103 -4.57 -14.73 17.94
CA LEU A 103 -4.37 -13.28 17.96
C LEU A 103 -3.62 -12.79 16.71
N LEU A 104 -2.55 -13.48 16.31
CA LEU A 104 -1.81 -13.15 15.09
C LEU A 104 -2.71 -13.21 13.86
N ASN A 105 -3.56 -14.24 13.78
CA ASN A 105 -4.52 -14.37 12.69
C ASN A 105 -5.55 -13.22 12.69
N HIS A 106 -6.07 -12.81 13.85
CA HIS A 106 -6.97 -11.65 13.93
C HIS A 106 -6.29 -10.34 13.49
N ILE A 107 -5.02 -10.15 13.85
CA ILE A 107 -4.22 -8.99 13.40
C ILE A 107 -4.08 -9.00 11.88
N GLU A 108 -3.75 -10.15 11.27
CA GLU A 108 -3.64 -10.27 9.82
C GLU A 108 -4.97 -10.04 9.11
N VAL A 109 -6.07 -10.58 9.64
CA VAL A 109 -7.41 -10.38 9.05
C VAL A 109 -7.75 -8.89 9.03
N ALA A 110 -7.46 -8.16 10.12
CA ALA A 110 -7.69 -6.72 10.17
C ALA A 110 -6.83 -5.95 9.16
N ILE A 111 -5.58 -6.34 8.94
CA ILE A 111 -4.71 -5.75 7.92
C ILE A 111 -5.21 -6.08 6.51
N ARG A 112 -5.54 -7.35 6.24
CA ARG A 112 -6.04 -7.82 4.92
C ARG A 112 -7.35 -7.16 4.51
N ALA A 113 -8.17 -6.73 5.46
CA ALA A 113 -9.41 -6.00 5.17
C ALA A 113 -9.17 -4.69 4.40
N TYR A 114 -7.98 -4.09 4.51
CA TYR A 114 -7.59 -2.90 3.74
C TYR A 114 -6.97 -3.22 2.37
N ASP A 115 -6.87 -4.51 2.01
CA ASP A 115 -6.15 -5.00 0.84
C ASP A 115 -4.82 -4.24 0.60
N PRO A 116 -3.87 -4.26 1.56
CA PRO A 116 -2.69 -3.41 1.47
C PRO A 116 -1.76 -3.88 0.36
N CYS A 117 -1.44 -3.00 -0.60
CA CYS A 117 -0.44 -3.33 -1.62
C CYS A 117 0.94 -2.99 -1.05
N LEU A 118 1.50 -3.89 -0.24
CA LEU A 118 2.81 -3.66 0.39
C LEU A 118 3.93 -3.47 -0.64
N SER A 119 3.83 -4.12 -1.79
CA SER A 119 4.73 -3.90 -2.93
C SER A 119 4.58 -2.53 -3.57
N CYS A 120 3.38 -1.95 -3.58
CA CYS A 120 3.18 -0.59 -4.07
C CYS A 120 3.64 0.43 -3.01
N ALA A 121 3.35 0.16 -1.72
CA ALA A 121 3.59 1.06 -0.59
C ALA A 121 5.07 1.24 -0.25
N THR A 122 5.86 0.16 -0.34
CA THR A 122 7.26 0.15 0.12
C THR A 122 8.24 -0.34 -0.94
N HIS A 123 7.75 -0.65 -2.14
CA HIS A 123 8.49 -1.43 -3.14
C HIS A 123 8.97 -2.81 -2.63
N ALA A 124 8.46 -3.28 -1.47
CA ALA A 124 8.77 -4.60 -0.92
C ALA A 124 7.78 -5.66 -1.44
N LEU A 125 8.28 -6.60 -2.22
CA LEU A 125 7.50 -7.66 -2.88
C LEU A 125 6.67 -8.51 -1.90
N GLY A 126 5.35 -8.28 -1.86
CA GLY A 126 4.30 -9.29 -1.64
C GLY A 126 4.36 -10.15 -0.38
N ARG A 127 5.12 -9.75 0.64
CA ARG A 127 5.34 -10.54 1.86
C ARG A 127 4.76 -9.81 3.06
N MET A 128 4.06 -10.54 3.94
CA MET A 128 3.52 -10.01 5.19
C MET A 128 4.17 -10.74 6.39
N PRO A 129 5.51 -10.62 6.57
CA PRO A 129 6.09 -11.04 7.84
C PRO A 129 5.49 -10.19 8.97
N LEU A 130 5.17 -10.83 10.09
CA LEU A 130 4.79 -10.10 11.29
C LEU A 130 5.92 -10.16 12.29
N ASP A 131 6.35 -8.99 12.74
CA ASP A 131 7.21 -8.83 13.90
C ASP A 131 6.37 -8.19 15.01
N VAL A 132 5.99 -9.00 15.99
CA VAL A 132 5.11 -8.58 17.09
C VAL A 132 5.86 -8.66 18.41
N VAL A 133 6.09 -7.50 19.01
CA VAL A 133 6.69 -7.36 20.33
C VAL A 133 5.63 -6.92 21.33
N LEU A 134 5.48 -7.69 22.40
CA LEU A 134 4.67 -7.31 23.55
C LEU A 134 5.52 -6.48 24.50
N ILE A 135 5.10 -5.23 24.75
CA ILE A 135 5.77 -4.32 25.67
C ILE A 135 4.93 -4.22 26.95
N GLY A 136 5.58 -4.44 28.10
CA GLY A 136 4.97 -4.26 29.42
C GLY A 136 4.74 -2.78 29.76
N ALA A 137 3.96 -2.51 30.81
CA ALA A 137 3.71 -1.14 31.27
C ALA A 137 4.98 -0.40 31.74
N ASP A 138 6.04 -1.15 32.06
CA ASP A 138 7.37 -0.66 32.39
C ASP A 138 8.26 -0.38 31.17
N GLY A 139 7.75 -0.60 29.96
CA GLY A 139 8.50 -0.45 28.72
C GLY A 139 9.41 -1.65 28.39
N ALA A 140 9.44 -2.68 29.22
CA ALA A 140 10.26 -3.86 28.99
C ALA A 140 9.56 -4.84 28.01
N PRO A 141 10.29 -5.45 27.05
CA PRO A 141 9.74 -6.49 26.20
C PRO A 141 9.41 -7.74 27.05
N ARG A 142 8.17 -8.22 26.91
CA ARG A 142 7.63 -9.38 27.63
C ARG A 142 7.54 -10.61 26.74
N ASP A 143 7.29 -10.40 25.45
CA ASP A 143 7.15 -11.46 24.48
C ASP A 143 7.54 -10.93 23.09
N HIS A 144 8.05 -11.81 22.24
CA HIS A 144 8.45 -11.49 20.87
C HIS A 144 8.12 -12.67 19.97
N VAL A 145 7.31 -12.41 18.94
CA VAL A 145 6.93 -13.42 17.95
C VAL A 145 7.25 -12.89 16.57
N LEU A 146 7.97 -13.71 15.81
CA LEU A 146 8.18 -13.52 14.38
C LEU A 146 7.31 -14.53 13.64
N ARG A 147 6.43 -14.05 12.76
CA ARG A 147 5.74 -14.89 11.77
C ARG A 147 6.38 -14.67 10.41
N SER A 148 6.91 -15.76 9.85
CA SER A 148 7.47 -15.79 8.51
C SER A 148 6.37 -15.73 7.46
N HIS A 149 6.76 -15.44 6.21
CA HIS A 149 5.85 -15.42 5.07
C HIS A 149 5.27 -16.81 4.75
N ALA A 150 5.92 -17.89 5.19
CA ALA A 150 5.46 -19.27 5.00
C ALA A 150 4.37 -19.67 6.00
N GLY A 151 4.04 -18.79 6.96
CA GLY A 151 3.09 -19.07 8.03
C GLY A 151 3.71 -19.67 9.29
N ASP A 152 4.94 -20.18 9.20
CA ASP A 152 5.72 -20.62 10.36
C ASP A 152 6.02 -19.44 11.28
N TRP A 153 5.95 -19.67 12.59
CA TRP A 153 6.21 -18.66 13.60
C TRP A 153 7.19 -19.17 14.64
N SER A 154 8.05 -18.27 15.10
CA SER A 154 9.08 -18.56 16.09
C SER A 154 9.12 -17.45 17.13
N ARG A 155 9.60 -17.81 18.32
CA ARG A 155 9.94 -16.86 19.37
C ARG A 155 11.46 -16.75 19.39
N PRO A 156 12.05 -15.62 18.99
CA PRO A 156 13.49 -15.43 19.12
C PRO A 156 13.91 -15.65 20.58
N SER A 157 15.00 -16.37 20.81
CA SER A 157 15.54 -16.50 22.17
C SER A 157 15.89 -15.10 22.70
N SER A 158 15.71 -14.92 24.01
CA SER A 158 15.63 -13.64 24.76
C SER A 158 16.89 -12.75 24.76
N GLY A 159 17.44 -12.44 23.59
CA GLY A 159 18.68 -11.66 23.44
C GLY A 159 18.98 -11.12 22.04
N ALA A 160 18.09 -11.27 21.05
CA ALA A 160 18.27 -10.59 19.78
C ALA A 160 17.96 -9.08 19.93
N PRO A 161 18.81 -8.17 19.42
CA PRO A 161 18.56 -6.74 19.54
C PRO A 161 17.24 -6.39 18.82
N VAL A 162 16.30 -5.84 19.59
CA VAL A 162 15.11 -5.17 19.05
C VAL A 162 15.64 -4.02 18.22
N VAL A 163 15.63 -4.15 16.89
CA VAL A 163 15.92 -3.04 16.00
C VAL A 163 14.84 -2.01 16.27
N PRO A 164 15.18 -0.78 16.69
CA PRO A 164 14.16 0.22 16.98
C PRO A 164 13.39 0.46 15.69
N ALA A 165 12.08 0.19 15.72
CA ALA A 165 11.17 0.61 14.68
C ALA A 165 11.35 2.12 14.49
N VAL A 166 11.63 2.52 13.26
CA VAL A 166 11.75 3.92 12.85
C VAL A 166 10.48 4.63 13.29
N ARG A 167 10.66 5.71 14.07
CA ARG A 167 9.58 6.57 14.57
C ARG A 167 8.78 7.19 13.43
#